data_AF-A0A432P1Q4-F1
#
_entry.id   AF-A0A432P1Q4-F1
#
_cell.length_a   1.000
_cell.length_b   1.000
_cell.length_c   1.000
_cell.angle_alpha   90.00
_cell.angle_beta   90.00
_cell.angle_gamma   90.00
#
_symmetry.space_group_name_H-M   'P 1'
#
loop_
_entity.id
_entity.type
_entity.pdbx_description
1 polymer ?
#
loop_
_entity_poly.entity_id
_entity_poly.type
_entity_poly.pdbx_seq_one_letter_code
_entity_poly.pdbx_strand_id
1 'polypeptide(L)'
;MRLMAVVGVTLGLGCISAAESPSNYQSYSGVRVDTDPVLLARYDKALRWCGPEAGSWQRGSQDSRSLHYNAALRSCLSRHSFIDRGVYAYPIPEVYFEHFLDR
;
A
#
# COMPACT_ATOMS: atom_id res chain seq x y z
N MET A 1 -13.52 -18.82 -49.95
CA MET A 1 -12.37 -18.15 -49.29
C MET A 1 -12.87 -17.18 -48.20
N ARG A 2 -13.39 -17.68 -47.06
CA ARG A 2 -13.86 -16.82 -45.95
C ARG A 2 -13.59 -17.38 -44.54
N LEU A 3 -13.13 -18.62 -44.42
CA LEU A 3 -12.93 -19.28 -43.11
C LEU A 3 -11.55 -19.04 -42.49
N MET A 4 -10.57 -18.52 -43.24
CA MET A 4 -9.22 -18.29 -42.72
C MET A 4 -9.07 -17.01 -41.90
N ALA A 5 -10.07 -16.12 -41.91
CA ALA A 5 -10.01 -14.85 -41.18
C ALA A 5 -10.33 -14.99 -39.67
N VAL A 6 -11.03 -16.07 -39.27
CA VAL A 6 -11.47 -16.25 -37.88
C VAL A 6 -10.33 -16.79 -36.99
N VAL A 7 -9.38 -17.52 -37.56
CA VAL A 7 -8.24 -18.11 -36.81
C VAL A 7 -7.21 -17.05 -36.39
N GLY A 8 -7.10 -15.94 -37.13
CA GLY A 8 -6.14 -14.86 -36.80
C GLY A 8 -6.51 -14.08 -35.53
N VAL A 9 -7.81 -13.96 -35.23
CA VAL A 9 -8.30 -13.18 -34.07
C VAL A 9 -8.15 -13.95 -32.75
N THR A 10 -8.29 -15.28 -32.78
CA THR A 10 -8.12 -16.11 -31.56
C THR A 10 -6.66 -16.25 -31.15
N LEU A 11 -5.71 -16.17 -32.10
CA LEU A 11 -4.26 -16.19 -31.81
C LEU A 11 -3.72 -14.84 -31.31
N GLY A 12 -4.42 -13.73 -31.56
CA GLY A 12 -4.00 -12.39 -31.08
C GLY A 12 -4.26 -12.15 -29.59
N LEU A 13 -5.24 -12.84 -29.00
CA LEU A 13 -5.54 -12.73 -27.56
C LEU A 13 -4.59 -13.53 -26.66
N GLY A 14 -3.77 -14.43 -27.24
CA GLY A 14 -2.74 -15.18 -26.51
C GLY A 14 -1.45 -14.40 -26.28
N CYS A 15 -1.30 -13.25 -26.93
CA CYS A 15 -0.11 -12.40 -26.87
C CYS A 15 -0.41 -11.03 -26.24
N ILE A 16 -1.32 -10.99 -25.26
CA ILE A 16 -1.13 -10.04 -24.16
C ILE A 16 0.03 -10.64 -23.37
N SER A 17 1.23 -10.50 -23.94
CA SER A 17 2.48 -10.58 -23.23
C SER A 17 2.26 -9.94 -21.89
N ALA A 18 2.75 -10.60 -20.85
CA ALA A 18 3.02 -9.99 -19.57
C ALA A 18 3.23 -8.49 -19.79
N ALA A 19 2.24 -7.68 -19.43
CA ALA A 19 2.58 -6.43 -18.80
C ALA A 19 3.34 -6.94 -17.59
N GLU A 20 4.66 -7.09 -17.78
CA GLU A 20 5.60 -7.32 -16.72
C GLU A 20 5.22 -6.20 -15.78
N SER A 21 4.46 -6.56 -14.73
CA SER A 21 4.20 -5.66 -13.63
C SER A 21 5.60 -5.17 -13.33
N PRO A 22 5.91 -3.88 -13.57
CA PRO A 22 7.30 -3.43 -13.60
C PRO A 22 7.95 -4.06 -12.40
N SER A 23 9.12 -4.68 -12.53
CA SER A 23 9.83 -5.30 -11.41
C SER A 23 10.04 -4.34 -10.22
N ASN A 24 9.65 -3.07 -10.41
CA ASN A 24 9.30 -2.02 -9.47
C ASN A 24 7.96 -2.11 -8.72
N TYR A 25 7.16 -3.18 -8.83
CA TYR A 25 6.29 -3.61 -7.74
C TYR A 25 7.23 -4.10 -6.65
N GLN A 26 7.89 -3.13 -6.00
CA GLN A 26 8.59 -3.35 -4.76
C GLN A 26 7.63 -4.16 -3.90
N SER A 27 8.03 -5.40 -3.69
CA SER A 27 7.39 -6.36 -2.81
C SER A 27 6.84 -5.60 -1.61
N TYR A 28 5.61 -5.92 -1.23
CA TYR A 28 4.86 -5.43 -0.06
C TYR A 28 5.61 -5.63 1.29
N SER A 29 6.85 -5.19 1.39
CA SER A 29 7.87 -5.46 2.40
C SER A 29 9.03 -4.49 2.22
N GLY A 30 8.73 -3.19 2.10
CA GLY A 30 9.74 -2.13 2.07
C GLY A 30 10.65 -2.15 3.31
N VAL A 31 11.57 -1.19 3.39
CA VAL A 31 12.39 -0.97 4.60
C VAL A 31 11.47 -0.76 5.81
N ARG A 32 11.71 -1.49 6.91
CA ARG A 32 10.84 -1.38 8.09
C ARG A 32 10.92 0.03 8.69
N VAL A 33 9.82 0.56 9.19
CA VAL A 33 9.81 1.92 9.77
C VAL A 33 10.79 2.10 10.92
N ASP A 34 11.11 1.05 11.66
CA ASP A 34 12.02 1.08 12.80
C ASP A 34 13.52 0.99 12.43
N THR A 35 13.83 0.72 11.17
CA THR A 35 15.23 0.63 10.70
C THR A 35 15.84 1.99 10.34
N ASP A 36 15.02 3.02 10.16
CA ASP A 36 15.45 4.39 9.83
C ASP A 36 14.78 5.39 10.80
N PRO A 37 15.55 6.19 11.56
CA PRO A 37 14.99 7.15 12.51
C PRO A 37 14.10 8.23 11.86
N VAL A 38 14.36 8.60 10.60
CA VAL A 38 13.53 9.58 9.87
C VAL A 38 12.18 8.97 9.55
N LEU A 39 12.20 7.72 9.10
CA LEU A 39 11.00 6.97 8.76
C LEU A 39 10.15 6.67 10.00
N LEU A 40 10.80 6.31 11.12
CA LEU A 40 10.15 6.13 12.42
C LEU A 40 9.46 7.42 12.89
N ALA A 41 10.16 8.56 12.82
CA ALA A 41 9.58 9.84 13.22
C ALA A 41 8.35 10.25 12.38
N ARG A 42 8.35 9.92 11.07
CA ARG A 42 7.19 10.12 10.19
C ARG A 42 6.04 9.18 10.55
N TYR A 43 6.34 7.91 10.83
CA TYR A 43 5.35 6.93 11.27
C TYR A 43 4.69 7.35 12.60
N ASP A 44 5.49 7.76 13.58
CA ASP A 44 4.98 8.27 14.87
C ASP A 44 4.10 9.51 14.70
N LYS A 45 4.45 10.39 13.76
CA LYS A 45 3.61 11.54 13.40
C LYS A 45 2.27 11.06 12.82
N ALA A 46 2.26 10.09 11.93
CA ALA A 46 1.03 9.52 11.37
C ALA A 46 0.18 8.86 12.47
N LEU A 47 0.79 8.11 13.39
CA LEU A 47 0.09 7.49 14.52
C LEU A 47 -0.62 8.52 15.42
N ARG A 48 -0.03 9.70 15.65
CA ARG A 48 -0.67 10.77 16.43
C ARG A 48 -1.97 11.29 15.79
N TRP A 49 -2.07 11.25 14.47
CA TRP A 49 -3.30 11.61 13.74
C TRP A 49 -4.28 10.44 13.66
N CYS A 50 -3.76 9.25 13.38
CA CYS A 50 -4.58 8.08 13.11
C CYS A 50 -5.14 7.40 14.35
N GLY A 51 -4.48 7.49 15.50
CA GLY A 51 -4.96 6.94 16.76
C GLY A 51 -6.31 7.52 17.19
N PRO A 52 -6.45 8.85 17.31
CA PRO A 52 -7.72 9.50 17.62
C PRO A 52 -8.81 9.22 16.57
N GLU A 53 -8.42 9.16 15.30
CA GLU A 53 -9.35 8.85 14.22
C GLU A 53 -9.91 7.42 14.32
N ALA A 54 -9.03 6.44 14.54
CA ALA A 54 -9.42 5.04 14.75
C ALA A 54 -10.24 4.86 16.03
N GLY A 55 -9.96 5.65 17.06
CA GLY A 55 -10.71 5.70 18.32
C GLY A 55 -12.06 6.42 18.22
N SER A 56 -12.33 7.12 17.11
CA SER A 56 -13.59 7.84 16.93
C SER A 56 -14.74 6.87 16.59
N TRP A 57 -15.92 7.10 17.17
CA TRP A 57 -17.12 6.32 16.85
C TRP A 57 -17.56 6.43 15.38
N GLN A 58 -17.12 7.47 14.68
CA GLN A 58 -17.50 7.73 13.28
C GLN A 58 -16.69 6.88 12.28
N ARG A 59 -15.45 6.53 12.60
CA ARG A 59 -14.56 5.80 11.69
C ARG A 59 -14.07 4.45 12.22
N GLY A 60 -14.09 4.25 13.54
CA GLY A 60 -13.61 3.03 14.17
C GLY A 60 -14.30 2.76 15.50
N SER A 61 -13.52 2.43 16.52
CA SER A 61 -14.02 1.93 17.80
C SER A 61 -13.17 2.47 18.94
N GLN A 62 -13.80 2.82 20.06
CA GLN A 62 -13.06 3.20 21.27
C GLN A 62 -12.28 2.02 21.88
N ASP A 63 -12.66 0.78 21.56
CA ASP A 63 -11.90 -0.40 21.97
C ASP A 63 -10.71 -0.62 21.03
N SER A 64 -9.52 -0.29 21.52
CA SER A 64 -8.25 -0.43 20.80
C SER A 64 -7.89 -1.88 20.46
N ARG A 65 -8.54 -2.87 21.07
CA ARG A 65 -8.33 -4.30 20.77
C ARG A 65 -9.28 -4.83 19.71
N SER A 66 -10.30 -4.05 19.34
CA SER A 66 -11.29 -4.46 18.36
C SER A 66 -10.69 -4.50 16.95
N LEU A 67 -11.15 -5.46 16.14
CA LEU A 67 -10.79 -5.52 14.72
C LEU A 67 -11.22 -4.23 13.98
N HIS A 68 -12.28 -3.58 14.43
CA HIS A 68 -12.78 -2.35 13.84
C HIS A 68 -11.82 -1.18 14.07
N TYR A 69 -11.30 -1.01 15.29
CA TYR A 69 -10.23 -0.04 15.57
C TYR A 69 -9.00 -0.31 14.70
N ASN A 70 -8.54 -1.56 14.63
CA ASN A 70 -7.36 -1.93 13.85
C ASN A 70 -7.55 -1.65 12.34
N ALA A 71 -8.73 -1.96 11.79
CA ALA A 71 -9.05 -1.66 10.40
C ALA A 71 -9.08 -0.14 10.13
N ALA A 72 -9.70 0.63 11.02
CA ALA A 72 -9.74 2.09 10.92
C ALA A 72 -8.34 2.72 11.00
N LEU A 73 -7.51 2.23 11.93
CA LEU A 73 -6.12 2.68 12.10
C LEU A 73 -5.31 2.41 10.84
N ARG A 74 -5.39 1.19 10.29
CA ARG A 74 -4.70 0.80 9.05
C ARG A 74 -5.17 1.61 7.85
N SER A 75 -6.46 1.90 7.76
CA SER A 75 -7.02 2.76 6.71
C SER A 75 -6.50 4.20 6.81
N CYS A 76 -6.35 4.75 8.01
CA CYS A 76 -5.73 6.05 8.17
C CYS A 76 -4.23 6.04 7.83
N LEU A 77 -3.50 5.04 8.33
CA LEU A 77 -2.07 4.89 8.05
C LEU A 77 -1.78 4.75 6.56
N SER A 78 -2.62 4.05 5.80
CA SER A 78 -2.43 3.92 4.35
C SER A 78 -2.55 5.26 3.62
N ARG A 79 -3.43 6.17 4.08
CA ARG A 79 -3.49 7.56 3.57
C ARG A 79 -2.27 8.39 3.95
N HIS A 80 -1.57 8.01 5.02
CA HIS A 80 -0.29 8.58 5.42
C HIS A 80 0.91 7.80 4.87
N SER A 81 0.70 6.96 3.86
CA SER A 81 1.76 6.23 3.17
C SER A 81 2.44 5.15 4.02
N PHE A 82 1.71 4.56 4.97
CA PHE A 82 2.18 3.47 5.80
C PHE A 82 1.25 2.26 5.76
N ILE A 83 1.83 1.07 5.66
CA ILE A 83 1.13 -0.21 5.78
C ILE A 83 1.57 -0.84 7.10
N ASP A 84 0.65 -0.92 8.04
CA ASP A 84 0.86 -1.63 9.30
C ASP A 84 0.42 -3.09 9.18
N ARG A 85 1.33 -4.05 9.45
CA ARG A 85 1.06 -5.49 9.48
C ARG A 85 0.70 -6.03 10.87
N GLY A 86 0.63 -5.19 11.89
CA GLY A 86 0.35 -5.53 13.27
C GLY A 86 1.58 -5.91 14.09
N VAL A 87 2.65 -6.38 13.44
CA VAL A 87 3.97 -6.60 14.06
C VAL A 87 4.98 -5.55 13.59
N TYR A 88 4.94 -5.23 12.30
CA TYR A 88 5.82 -4.26 11.65
C TYR A 88 5.04 -3.36 10.73
N ALA A 89 5.49 -2.11 10.61
CA ALA A 89 4.97 -1.16 9.64
C ALA A 89 6.02 -0.87 8.55
N TYR A 90 5.51 -0.54 7.36
CA TYR A 90 6.30 -0.35 6.15
C TYR A 90 5.81 0.91 5.43
N PRO A 91 6.70 1.73 4.85
CA PRO A 91 6.28 2.81 3.96
C PRO A 91 5.72 2.24 2.66
N ILE A 92 4.74 2.96 2.10
CA ILE A 92 4.27 2.74 0.74
C ILE A 92 5.29 3.38 -0.20
N PRO A 93 5.91 2.60 -1.09
CA PRO A 93 7.10 3.02 -1.82
C PRO A 93 6.85 4.21 -2.74
N GLU A 94 5.68 4.28 -3.38
CA GLU A 94 5.34 5.37 -4.31
C GLU A 94 5.47 6.76 -3.67
N VAL A 95 5.11 6.94 -2.39
CA VAL A 95 5.19 8.26 -1.73
C VAL A 95 6.53 8.51 -1.03
N TYR A 96 7.23 7.45 -0.59
CA TYR A 96 8.51 7.61 0.09
C TYR A 96 9.65 7.94 -0.88
N PHE A 97 9.65 7.33 -2.07
CA PHE A 97 10.75 7.47 -3.02
C PHE A 97 10.65 8.72 -3.91
N GLU A 98 9.46 9.29 -4.12
CA GLU A 98 9.28 10.54 -4.89
C GLU A 98 10.10 11.70 -4.30
N HIS A 99 10.12 11.86 -2.98
CA HIS A 99 10.83 12.98 -2.33
C HIS A 99 12.26 12.65 -1.88
N PHE A 100 12.77 11.46 -2.18
CA PHE A 100 14.15 11.10 -1.83
C PHE A 100 15.16 11.71 -2.81
N LEU A 101 14.75 11.96 -4.06
CA LEU A 101 15.63 12.48 -5.13
C LEU A 101 15.59 14.01 -5.29
N ASP A 102 14.71 14.71 -4.57
CA ASP A 102 14.54 16.18 -4.65
C ASP A 102 15.51 16.98 -3.76
N ARG A 103 16.64 16.39 -3.34
CA ARG A 103 17.62 17.05 -2.44
C ARG A 103 18.97 17.30 -3.08
#